data_AF-A0A925TZC0-F1
#
_entry.id   AF-A0A925TZC0-F1
#
_cell.length_a   1.000
_cell.length_b   1.000
_cell.length_c   1.000
_cell.angle_alpha   90.00
_cell.angle_beta   90.00
_cell.angle_gamma   90.00
#
_symmetry.space_group_name_H-M   'P 1'
#
loop_
_entity.id
_entity.type
_entity.pdbx_description
1 polymer ?
#
loop_
_entity_poly.entity_id
_entity_poly.type
_entity_poly.pdbx_seq_one_letter_code
_entity_poly.pdbx_strand_id
1 'polypeptide(L)'
;SQEQFYFTHPDQIPVITIGGQEWTTTNWNFKTPKSFFYNNDSTLDKKYGRLYYYSNAVGATPPGFHLPTMDEWWQLINYLGGPNEAGKKMMEGGDSGLNLPYAGYKSANISDEELYGFIDHYAFYWTGTTDGEQTAYAVHIDNNNVIEMEAYRRANGFSVRYIKDK
;
A
#
# COMPACT_ATOMS: atom_id res chain seq x y z
N SER A 1 2.76 12.11 -18.27
CA SER A 1 3.55 11.06 -17.58
C SER A 1 2.71 9.78 -17.52
N GLN A 2 3.32 8.63 -17.21
CA GLN A 2 2.60 7.36 -16.95
C GLN A 2 1.52 7.54 -15.87
N GLU A 3 1.78 8.41 -14.90
CA GLU A 3 0.86 8.79 -13.82
C GLU A 3 -0.48 9.34 -14.33
N GLN A 4 -0.45 10.27 -15.29
CA GLN A 4 -1.67 10.87 -15.86
C GLN A 4 -2.36 9.95 -16.88
N PHE A 5 -1.60 9.03 -17.47
CA PHE A 5 -2.16 8.00 -18.36
C PHE A 5 -3.11 7.07 -17.61
N TYR A 6 -2.74 6.59 -16.41
CA TYR A 6 -3.62 5.68 -15.65
C TYR A 6 -4.92 6.31 -15.16
N PHE A 7 -4.93 7.61 -14.86
CA PHE A 7 -6.18 8.33 -14.54
C PHE A 7 -7.13 8.47 -15.74
N THR A 8 -6.61 8.39 -16.96
CA THR A 8 -7.40 8.50 -18.20
C THR A 8 -7.67 7.15 -18.86
N HIS A 9 -6.94 6.11 -18.45
CA HIS A 9 -7.02 4.75 -18.96
C HIS A 9 -6.93 3.73 -17.80
N PRO A 10 -7.89 3.74 -16.86
CA PRO A 10 -7.83 2.89 -15.67
C PRO A 10 -7.81 1.39 -16.00
N ASP A 11 -8.38 0.97 -17.14
CA ASP A 11 -8.33 -0.42 -17.62
C ASP A 11 -6.93 -0.91 -18.02
N GLN A 12 -5.95 -0.01 -18.10
CA GLN A 12 -4.56 -0.34 -18.38
C GLN A 12 -3.71 -0.46 -17.10
N ILE A 13 -4.31 -0.25 -15.92
CA ILE A 13 -3.63 -0.46 -14.64
C ILE A 13 -3.42 -1.97 -14.44
N PRO A 14 -2.18 -2.45 -14.25
CA PRO A 14 -1.92 -3.87 -14.03
C PRO A 14 -2.59 -4.38 -12.75
N VAL A 15 -3.43 -5.39 -12.89
CA VAL A 15 -4.13 -6.06 -11.79
C VAL A 15 -3.92 -7.57 -11.83
N ILE A 16 -4.12 -8.21 -10.69
CA ILE A 16 -4.17 -9.67 -10.55
C ILE A 16 -5.42 -10.08 -9.77
N THR A 17 -6.07 -11.15 -10.20
CA THR A 17 -7.23 -11.70 -9.50
C THR A 17 -6.79 -12.68 -8.43
N ILE A 18 -7.10 -12.39 -7.17
CA ILE A 18 -6.84 -13.26 -6.01
C ILE A 18 -8.11 -13.32 -5.18
N GLY A 19 -8.64 -14.52 -4.92
CA GLY A 19 -9.85 -14.69 -4.10
C GLY A 19 -11.09 -13.96 -4.63
N GLY A 20 -11.16 -13.67 -5.93
CA GLY A 20 -12.28 -12.93 -6.55
C GLY A 20 -12.22 -11.41 -6.41
N GLN A 21 -11.09 -10.87 -5.93
CA GLN A 21 -10.73 -9.45 -5.90
C GLN A 21 -9.64 -9.18 -6.94
N GLU A 22 -9.69 -8.02 -7.61
CA GLU A 22 -8.69 -7.61 -8.61
C GLU A 22 -7.76 -6.54 -8.02
N TRP A 23 -6.58 -6.96 -7.59
CA TRP A 23 -5.61 -6.13 -6.88
C TRP A 23 -4.57 -5.53 -7.83
N THR A 24 -4.22 -4.25 -7.65
CA THR A 24 -3.07 -3.66 -8.35
C THR A 24 -1.77 -4.40 -8.02
N THR A 25 -0.94 -4.70 -9.03
CA THR A 25 0.31 -5.48 -8.86
C THR A 25 1.55 -4.65 -8.56
N THR A 26 1.44 -3.32 -8.57
CA THR A 26 2.50 -2.39 -8.16
C THR A 26 1.99 -1.38 -7.13
N ASN A 27 2.90 -0.89 -6.28
CA ASN A 27 2.57 0.21 -5.37
C ASN A 27 2.21 1.46 -6.18
N TRP A 28 1.20 2.19 -5.73
CA TRP A 28 0.77 3.39 -6.44
C TRP A 28 1.88 4.45 -6.49
N ASN A 29 2.11 5.04 -7.66
CA ASN A 29 3.18 6.02 -7.88
C ASN A 29 2.64 7.29 -8.56
N PHE A 30 1.52 7.83 -8.09
CA PHE A 30 0.96 9.09 -8.56
C PHE A 30 1.37 10.25 -7.64
N LYS A 31 1.97 11.29 -8.22
CA LYS A 31 2.35 12.48 -7.44
C LYS A 31 1.13 13.26 -6.93
N THR A 32 1.03 13.38 -5.61
CA THR A 32 0.15 14.30 -4.89
C THR A 32 0.94 15.25 -3.98
N PRO A 33 0.34 16.34 -3.47
CA PRO A 33 1.02 17.27 -2.56
C PRO A 33 1.58 16.61 -1.29
N LYS A 34 0.99 15.51 -0.81
CA LYS A 34 1.49 14.74 0.33
C LYS A 34 1.75 13.28 -0.04
N SER A 35 2.48 13.12 -1.15
CA SER A 35 3.12 11.86 -1.53
C SER A 35 4.65 12.05 -1.55
N PHE A 36 5.37 11.00 -1.17
CA PHE A 36 6.81 11.06 -0.94
C PHE A 36 7.48 9.85 -1.56
N PHE A 37 8.64 10.05 -2.16
CA PHE A 37 9.56 8.93 -2.34
C PHE A 37 10.23 8.65 -1.00
N TYR A 38 10.57 7.38 -0.73
CA TYR A 38 11.36 7.05 0.44
C TYR A 38 12.67 7.86 0.43
N ASN A 39 13.05 8.47 1.56
CA ASN A 39 14.20 9.38 1.67
C ASN A 39 14.21 10.56 0.66
N ASN A 40 13.07 10.89 0.07
CA ASN A 40 12.98 11.83 -1.06
C ASN A 40 13.83 11.42 -2.28
N ASP A 41 14.21 10.15 -2.39
CA ASP A 41 15.01 9.62 -3.49
C ASP A 41 14.11 9.09 -4.61
N SER A 42 14.00 9.85 -5.70
CA SER A 42 13.17 9.46 -6.84
C SER A 42 13.67 8.23 -7.60
N THR A 43 14.90 7.77 -7.37
CA THR A 43 15.43 6.57 -8.04
C THR A 43 14.79 5.27 -7.53
N LEU A 44 14.15 5.33 -6.36
CA LEU A 44 13.48 4.21 -5.69
C LEU A 44 12.03 3.99 -6.14
N ASP A 45 11.48 4.90 -6.95
CA ASP A 45 10.08 4.95 -7.32
C ASP A 45 9.60 3.72 -8.11
N LYS A 46 10.44 3.17 -8.98
CA LYS A 46 10.12 1.98 -9.78
C LYS A 46 9.94 0.73 -8.92
N LYS A 47 10.67 0.63 -7.80
CA LYS A 47 10.60 -0.53 -6.91
C LYS A 47 9.52 -0.35 -5.84
N TYR A 48 9.50 0.79 -5.15
CA TYR A 48 8.66 0.97 -3.96
C TYR A 48 7.44 1.87 -4.20
N GLY A 49 7.36 2.57 -5.32
CA GLY A 49 6.34 3.59 -5.55
C GLY A 49 6.49 4.79 -4.62
N ARG A 50 5.36 5.41 -4.26
CA ARG A 50 5.29 6.53 -3.32
C ARG A 50 4.65 6.10 -2.00
N LEU A 51 4.99 6.84 -0.96
CA LEU A 51 4.35 6.81 0.34
C LEU A 51 3.35 7.98 0.43
N TYR A 52 2.15 7.74 0.94
CA TYR A 52 1.07 8.72 0.95
C TYR A 52 0.57 8.97 2.36
N TYR A 53 0.27 10.23 2.67
CA TYR A 53 -0.65 10.51 3.77
C TYR A 53 -2.03 9.97 3.42
N TYR A 54 -2.78 9.55 4.44
CA TYR A 54 -4.04 8.84 4.26
C TYR A 54 -5.02 9.58 3.32
N SER A 55 -5.24 10.88 3.53
CA SER A 55 -6.13 11.67 2.67
C SER A 55 -5.67 11.74 1.22
N ASN A 56 -4.37 11.64 0.97
CA ASN A 56 -3.79 11.63 -0.37
C ASN A 56 -3.80 10.23 -0.98
N ALA A 57 -3.76 9.16 -0.17
CA ALA A 57 -4.07 7.81 -0.65
C ALA A 57 -5.51 7.75 -1.16
N VAL A 58 -6.48 8.24 -0.36
CA VAL A 58 -7.89 8.32 -0.77
C VAL A 58 -8.06 9.20 -2.02
N GLY A 59 -7.47 10.40 -2.02
CA GLY A 59 -7.59 11.34 -3.14
C GLY A 59 -6.83 10.93 -4.42
N ALA A 60 -5.84 10.04 -4.32
CA ALA A 60 -5.09 9.52 -5.47
C ALA A 60 -5.67 8.24 -6.05
N THR A 61 -6.86 7.83 -5.60
CA THR A 61 -7.54 6.62 -6.08
C THR A 61 -7.89 6.78 -7.57
N PRO A 62 -7.48 5.85 -8.45
CA PRO A 62 -7.87 5.87 -9.85
C PRO A 62 -9.38 5.69 -10.02
N PRO A 63 -10.00 6.23 -11.09
CA PRO A 63 -11.39 5.94 -11.41
C PRO A 63 -11.63 4.44 -11.59
N GLY A 64 -12.70 3.90 -11.01
CA GLY A 64 -13.03 2.46 -11.07
C GLY A 64 -12.19 1.59 -10.13
N PHE A 65 -11.56 2.20 -9.14
CA PHE A 65 -10.81 1.54 -8.08
C PHE A 65 -11.18 2.13 -6.72
N HIS A 66 -10.89 1.40 -5.65
CA HIS A 66 -11.00 1.89 -4.28
C HIS A 66 -9.81 1.45 -3.42
N LEU A 67 -9.60 2.19 -2.32
CA LEU A 67 -8.64 1.81 -1.29
C LEU A 67 -9.18 0.60 -0.52
N PRO A 68 -8.47 -0.55 -0.45
CA PRO A 68 -9.01 -1.78 0.09
C PRO A 68 -9.33 -1.64 1.58
N THR A 69 -10.53 -2.01 1.99
CA THR A 69 -10.94 -2.05 3.39
C THR A 69 -10.17 -3.13 4.17
N MET A 70 -10.21 -3.05 5.50
CA MET A 70 -9.69 -4.13 6.36
C MET A 70 -10.35 -5.48 6.03
N ASP A 71 -11.65 -5.50 5.77
CA ASP A 71 -12.37 -6.74 5.46
C ASP A 71 -11.88 -7.34 4.14
N GLU A 72 -11.56 -6.52 3.15
CA GLU A 72 -11.01 -6.98 1.87
C GLU A 72 -9.59 -7.52 2.01
N TRP A 73 -8.75 -6.88 2.83
CA TRP A 73 -7.45 -7.44 3.20
C TRP A 73 -7.60 -8.78 3.95
N TRP A 74 -8.54 -8.90 4.88
CA TRP A 74 -8.80 -10.17 5.57
C TRP A 74 -9.32 -11.26 4.63
N GLN A 75 -10.17 -10.93 3.66
CA GLN A 75 -10.60 -11.87 2.63
C GLN A 75 -9.42 -12.41 1.83
N LEU A 76 -8.51 -11.53 1.38
CA LEU A 76 -7.27 -11.92 0.71
C LEU A 76 -6.40 -12.83 1.60
N ILE A 77 -6.16 -12.43 2.84
CA ILE A 77 -5.33 -13.19 3.80
C ILE A 77 -5.91 -14.58 4.04
N ASN A 78 -7.22 -14.68 4.28
CA ASN A 78 -7.89 -15.95 4.51
C ASN A 78 -7.87 -16.85 3.26
N TYR A 79 -8.08 -16.26 2.08
CA TYR A 79 -7.98 -16.98 0.81
C TYR A 79 -6.58 -17.59 0.60
N LEU A 80 -5.53 -16.89 1.03
CA LEU A 80 -4.14 -17.35 0.90
C LEU A 80 -3.70 -18.37 1.97
N GLY A 81 -4.59 -18.75 2.89
CA GLY A 81 -4.33 -19.77 3.92
C GLY A 81 -4.20 -19.21 5.34
N GLY A 82 -4.63 -17.96 5.58
CA GLY A 82 -4.56 -17.31 6.88
C GLY A 82 -3.24 -16.56 7.11
N PRO A 83 -3.13 -15.79 8.21
CA PRO A 83 -2.04 -14.81 8.40
C PRO A 83 -0.63 -15.43 8.39
N ASN A 84 -0.47 -16.66 8.89
CA ASN A 84 0.83 -17.35 8.94
C ASN A 84 1.38 -17.73 7.54
N GLU A 85 0.47 -17.97 6.58
CA GLU A 85 0.83 -18.38 5.22
C GLU A 85 0.78 -17.20 4.25
N ALA A 86 -0.23 -16.33 4.39
CA ALA A 86 -0.50 -15.25 3.46
C ALA A 86 0.66 -14.28 3.32
N GLY A 87 1.36 -13.95 4.41
CA GLY A 87 2.45 -12.97 4.38
C GLY A 87 3.52 -13.37 3.36
N LYS A 88 4.05 -14.60 3.48
CA LYS A 88 5.08 -15.12 2.57
C LYS A 88 4.63 -15.14 1.11
N LYS A 89 3.35 -15.41 0.87
CA LYS A 89 2.79 -15.48 -0.49
C LYS A 89 2.57 -14.11 -1.12
N MET A 90 2.24 -13.09 -0.32
CA MET A 90 1.95 -11.73 -0.79
C MET A 90 3.19 -10.90 -1.09
N MET A 91 4.29 -11.13 -0.37
CA MET A 91 5.54 -10.37 -0.55
C MET A 91 6.22 -10.65 -1.90
N GLU A 92 7.13 -9.78 -2.30
CA GLU A 92 8.01 -9.98 -3.45
C GLU A 92 8.73 -11.34 -3.36
N GLY A 93 8.62 -12.15 -4.41
CA GLY A 93 9.14 -13.54 -4.43
C GLY A 93 8.16 -14.60 -3.93
N GLY A 94 7.00 -14.20 -3.40
CA GLY A 94 5.89 -15.10 -3.10
C GLY A 94 5.13 -15.57 -4.34
N ASP A 95 4.20 -16.52 -4.15
CA ASP A 95 3.48 -17.19 -5.24
C ASP A 95 2.08 -16.61 -5.54
N SER A 96 1.62 -15.60 -4.79
CA SER A 96 0.31 -14.96 -5.06
C SER A 96 0.31 -14.04 -6.27
N GLY A 97 1.49 -13.57 -6.69
CA GLY A 97 1.66 -12.55 -7.74
C GLY A 97 1.32 -11.12 -7.31
N LEU A 98 0.96 -10.87 -6.04
CA LEU A 98 0.71 -9.51 -5.52
C LEU A 98 1.99 -8.66 -5.42
N ASN A 99 3.13 -9.30 -5.14
CA ASN A 99 4.46 -8.71 -5.12
C ASN A 99 4.56 -7.44 -4.28
N LEU A 100 4.20 -7.51 -3.00
CA LEU A 100 4.33 -6.39 -2.06
C LEU A 100 5.82 -6.15 -1.72
N PRO A 101 6.39 -4.96 -2.00
CA PRO A 101 7.74 -4.64 -1.56
C PRO A 101 7.77 -4.11 -0.12
N TYR A 102 8.88 -4.37 0.58
CA TYR A 102 9.20 -3.76 1.87
C TYR A 102 9.60 -2.28 1.71
N ALA A 103 8.62 -1.42 1.48
CA ALA A 103 8.82 0.00 1.17
C ALA A 103 9.08 0.90 2.40
N GLY A 104 9.03 0.35 3.61
CA GLY A 104 9.13 1.11 4.85
C GLY A 104 7.98 2.12 5.03
N TYR A 105 8.27 3.20 5.76
CA TYR A 105 7.31 4.27 6.01
C TYR A 105 7.94 5.66 5.98
N LYS A 106 7.06 6.67 6.03
CA LYS A 106 7.36 8.03 6.47
C LYS A 106 6.64 8.36 7.78
N SER A 107 7.35 8.78 8.83
CA SER A 107 6.77 9.12 10.13
C SER A 107 6.11 10.51 10.13
N ALA A 108 5.05 10.64 10.91
CA ALA A 108 4.40 11.90 11.25
C ALA A 108 5.05 12.62 12.45
N ASN A 109 5.79 11.90 13.28
CA ASN A 109 6.07 12.30 14.67
C ASN A 109 7.55 12.57 14.97
N ILE A 110 8.40 12.62 13.95
CA ILE A 110 9.85 12.61 14.15
C ILE A 110 10.52 13.75 13.36
N SER A 111 11.68 14.20 13.84
CA SER A 111 12.58 15.10 13.13
C SER A 111 13.00 14.54 11.77
N ASP A 112 13.48 15.43 10.89
CA ASP A 112 13.85 15.09 9.52
C ASP A 112 14.84 13.90 9.42
N GLU A 113 15.68 13.69 10.44
CA GLU A 113 16.68 12.61 10.49
C GLU A 113 16.09 11.20 10.68
N GLU A 114 14.92 11.05 11.30
CA GLU A 114 14.25 9.73 11.47
C GLU A 114 12.86 9.74 10.80
N LEU A 115 12.73 10.58 9.79
CA LEU A 115 11.50 10.79 9.04
C LEU A 115 11.08 9.56 8.24
N TYR A 116 12.04 8.73 7.82
CA TYR A 116 11.83 7.52 7.04
C TYR A 116 12.47 6.34 7.74
N GLY A 117 11.83 5.17 7.70
CA GLY A 117 12.34 4.00 8.39
C GLY A 117 11.96 2.68 7.73
N PHE A 118 12.79 1.68 8.00
CA PHE A 118 12.53 0.26 7.72
C PHE A 118 12.29 -0.12 6.25
N ILE A 119 12.86 0.61 5.30
CA ILE A 119 12.96 0.10 3.92
C ILE A 119 13.69 -1.25 3.91
N ASP A 120 13.26 -2.14 3.02
CA ASP A 120 13.71 -3.54 2.91
C ASP A 120 13.47 -4.42 4.16
N HIS A 121 12.80 -3.90 5.19
CA HIS A 121 12.50 -4.64 6.41
C HIS A 121 11.00 -4.74 6.65
N TYR A 122 10.26 -3.62 6.56
CA TYR A 122 8.82 -3.56 6.85
C TYR A 122 8.02 -3.02 5.68
N ALA A 123 6.79 -3.50 5.54
CA ALA A 123 5.85 -3.04 4.54
C ALA A 123 4.60 -2.48 5.24
N PHE A 124 4.21 -1.27 4.86
CA PHE A 124 3.01 -0.62 5.39
C PHE A 124 2.08 -0.24 4.25
N TYR A 125 0.81 -0.64 4.36
CA TYR A 125 -0.23 -0.36 3.36
C TYR A 125 -1.47 0.23 4.00
N TRP A 126 -1.86 1.43 3.56
CA TRP A 126 -3.14 1.99 4.01
C TRP A 126 -4.31 1.10 3.58
N THR A 127 -5.26 0.89 4.49
CA THR A 127 -6.59 0.38 4.18
C THR A 127 -7.55 1.55 3.95
N GLY A 128 -8.74 1.32 3.39
CA GLY A 128 -9.84 2.28 3.30
C GLY A 128 -10.62 2.46 4.62
N THR A 129 -10.25 1.74 5.67
CA THR A 129 -10.98 1.74 6.95
C THR A 129 -10.39 2.77 7.91
N THR A 130 -11.21 3.74 8.31
CA THR A 130 -10.83 4.76 9.29
C THR A 130 -10.93 4.26 10.73
N ASP A 131 -10.07 4.78 11.60
CA ASP A 131 -10.16 4.63 13.05
C ASP A 131 -10.26 6.05 13.66
N GLY A 132 -11.39 6.42 14.26
CA GLY A 132 -11.58 7.77 14.82
C GLY A 132 -11.32 8.94 13.83
N GLU A 133 -10.95 10.11 14.37
CA GLU A 133 -10.79 11.34 13.56
C GLU A 133 -9.40 11.45 12.90
N GLN A 134 -8.34 11.00 13.59
CA GLN A 134 -6.95 11.22 13.17
C GLN A 134 -6.20 9.94 12.81
N THR A 135 -6.83 8.77 12.96
CA THR A 135 -6.20 7.47 12.70
C THR A 135 -6.93 6.71 11.57
N ALA A 136 -6.23 5.79 10.95
CA ALA A 136 -6.78 4.86 9.97
C ALA A 136 -6.02 3.54 10.07
N TYR A 137 -6.66 2.44 9.67
CA TYR A 137 -6.02 1.14 9.71
C TYR A 137 -5.04 0.98 8.55
N ALA A 138 -3.90 0.38 8.84
CA ALA A 138 -2.92 -0.05 7.86
C ALA A 138 -2.54 -1.50 8.11
N VAL A 139 -2.20 -2.21 7.03
CA VAL A 139 -1.52 -3.49 7.11
C VAL A 139 -0.04 -3.24 7.35
N HIS A 140 0.51 -3.88 8.37
CA HIS A 140 1.94 -3.96 8.67
C HIS A 140 2.40 -5.39 8.39
N ILE A 141 3.48 -5.55 7.62
CA ILE A 141 4.13 -6.83 7.39
C ILE A 141 5.59 -6.72 7.78
N ASP A 142 6.01 -7.53 8.74
CA ASP A 142 7.39 -7.56 9.24
C ASP A 142 8.32 -8.39 8.34
N ASN A 143 9.63 -8.40 8.62
CA ASN A 143 10.61 -9.17 7.85
C ASN A 143 10.49 -10.70 7.99
N ASN A 144 9.69 -11.18 8.94
CA ASN A 144 9.31 -12.59 9.06
C ASN A 144 8.01 -12.91 8.29
N ASN A 145 7.45 -11.91 7.60
CA ASN A 145 6.17 -11.93 6.90
C ASN A 145 4.97 -12.12 7.86
N VAL A 146 5.09 -11.71 9.12
CA VAL A 146 3.96 -11.64 10.04
C VAL A 146 3.10 -10.45 9.67
N ILE A 147 1.80 -10.66 9.55
CA ILE A 147 0.83 -9.64 9.16
C ILE A 147 0.07 -9.16 10.40
N GLU A 148 0.07 -7.85 10.59
CA GLU A 148 -0.72 -7.16 11.60
C GLU A 148 -1.57 -6.07 10.93
N MET A 149 -2.71 -5.76 11.50
CA MET A 149 -3.53 -4.62 11.08
C MET A 149 -3.84 -3.75 12.29
N GLU A 150 -3.34 -2.53 12.26
CA GLU A 150 -3.39 -1.60 13.39
C GLU A 150 -3.76 -0.20 12.91
N ALA A 151 -4.22 0.64 13.85
CA ALA A 151 -4.55 2.02 13.59
C ALA A 151 -3.31 2.92 13.73
N TYR A 152 -3.03 3.70 12.68
CA TYR A 152 -1.91 4.63 12.64
C TYR A 152 -2.39 6.06 12.36
N ARG A 153 -1.60 7.06 12.77
CA ARG A 153 -1.89 8.48 12.47
C ARG A 153 -1.96 8.67 10.96
N ARG A 154 -3.01 9.31 10.47
CA ARG A 154 -3.24 9.62 9.04
C ARG A 154 -2.15 10.49 8.40
N ALA A 155 -1.31 11.11 9.22
CA ALA A 155 -0.15 11.90 8.81
C ALA A 155 1.13 11.06 8.62
N ASN A 156 1.09 9.74 8.84
CA ASN A 156 2.14 8.85 8.39
C ASN A 156 2.04 8.67 6.86
N GLY A 157 3.17 8.41 6.21
CA GLY A 157 3.24 8.04 4.81
C GLY A 157 3.43 6.54 4.65
N PHE A 158 2.44 5.86 4.08
CA PHE A 158 2.50 4.42 3.78
C PHE A 158 2.25 4.15 2.29
N SER A 159 2.60 2.95 1.85
CA SER A 159 2.33 2.51 0.47
C SER A 159 0.83 2.28 0.27
N VAL A 160 0.43 2.19 -1.00
CA VAL A 160 -0.97 1.97 -1.37
C VAL A 160 -1.06 0.91 -2.48
N ARG A 161 -2.01 0.00 -2.30
CA ARG A 161 -2.58 -0.86 -3.34
C ARG A 161 -4.06 -0.52 -3.46
N TYR A 162 -4.63 -0.73 -4.64
CA TYR A 162 -6.06 -0.56 -4.86
C TYR A 162 -6.69 -1.86 -5.36
N ILE A 163 -8.00 -1.99 -5.15
CA ILE A 163 -8.83 -3.02 -5.77
C ILE A 163 -9.68 -2.37 -6.86
N LYS A 164 -9.85 -3.05 -8.00
CA LYS A 164 -10.76 -2.63 -9.06
C LYS A 164 -12.21 -2.85 -8.66
N ASP A 165 -13.06 -1.87 -8.91
CA ASP A 165 -14.50 -1.96 -8.72
C ASP A 165 -15.13 -2.96 -9.71
N LYS A 166 -16.25 -3.57 -9.32
CA LYS A 166 -17.02 -4.51 -10.17
C LYS A 166 -18.13 -3.81 -10.95
#